data_AF-A0A2R8BRP6-F1
#
_entry.id   AF-A0A2R8BRP6-F1
#
_cell.length_a   1.000
_cell.length_b   1.000
_cell.length_c   1.000
_cell.angle_alpha   90.00
_cell.angle_beta   90.00
_cell.angle_gamma   90.00
#
_symmetry.space_group_name_H-M   'P 1'
#
loop_
_entity.id
_entity.type
_entity.pdbx_description
1 polymer ?
#
loop_
_entity_poly.entity_id
_entity_poly.type
_entity_poly.pdbx_seq_one_letter_code
_entity_poly.pdbx_strand_id
1 'polypeptide(L)' 'MNASRLISMVGRMVMRRLISRGVNAGIDKAFGSKSSGKPATPEERLQQQAAKKNAQRSKKAIRVARRFGKF' A
#
# COMPACT_ATOMS: atom_id res chain seq x y z
N MET A 1 -20.94 22.66 -13.73
CA MET A 1 -20.12 21.44 -13.82
C MET A 1 -18.68 21.86 -13.68
N ASN A 2 -18.03 21.44 -12.58
CA ASN A 2 -16.88 22.17 -12.07
C ASN A 2 -15.60 21.54 -12.63
N ALA A 3 -15.01 22.15 -13.66
CA ALA A 3 -13.72 21.77 -14.21
C ALA A 3 -12.63 21.69 -13.11
N SER A 4 -12.70 22.55 -12.08
CA SER A 4 -11.84 22.48 -10.89
C SER A 4 -11.98 21.18 -10.10
N ARG A 5 -13.16 20.55 -10.10
CA ARG A 5 -13.41 19.25 -9.44
C ARG A 5 -12.85 18.10 -10.26
N LEU A 6 -12.87 18.21 -11.59
CA LEU A 6 -12.26 17.25 -12.50
C LEU A 6 -10.73 17.22 -12.34
N ILE A 7 -10.09 18.39 -12.31
CA ILE A 7 -8.63 18.53 -12.13
C ILE A 7 -8.18 17.98 -10.78
N SER A 8 -8.90 18.30 -9.71
CA SER A 8 -8.58 17.78 -8.38
C SER A 8 -8.91 16.28 -8.22
N MET A 9 -9.77 15.70 -9.06
CA MET A 9 -9.95 14.24 -9.14
C MET A 9 -8.80 13.58 -9.91
N VAL A 10 -8.45 14.11 -11.08
CA VAL A 10 -7.37 13.57 -11.93
C VAL A 10 -6.02 13.67 -11.21
N GLY A 11 -5.69 14.82 -10.61
CA GLY A 11 -4.44 15.00 -9.88
C GLY A 11 -4.30 14.01 -8.71
N ARG A 12 -5.37 13.79 -7.94
CA ARG A 12 -5.38 12.77 -6.89
C ARG A 12 -5.27 11.36 -7.44
N MET A 13 -5.90 11.07 -8.57
CA MET A 13 -5.83 9.75 -9.20
C MET A 13 -4.43 9.44 -9.71
N VAL A 14 -3.78 10.42 -10.38
CA VAL A 14 -2.41 10.32 -10.87
C VAL A 14 -1.43 10.19 -9.71
N MET A 15 -1.50 11.07 -8.71
CA MET A 15 -0.62 11.00 -7.54
C MET A 15 -0.77 9.67 -6.80
N ARG A 16 -2.01 9.20 -6.61
CA ARG A 16 -2.28 7.90 -6.00
C ARG A 16 -1.70 6.75 -6.84
N ARG A 17 -1.81 6.82 -8.17
CA ARG A 17 -1.25 5.80 -9.08
C ARG A 17 0.28 5.82 -9.04
N LEU A 18 0.90 6.99 -9.06
CA LEU A 18 2.35 7.18 -9.00
C LEU A 18 2.93 6.72 -7.67
N ILE A 19 2.34 7.12 -6.53
CA ILE A 19 2.75 6.63 -5.22
C ILE A 19 2.54 5.11 -5.13
N SER A 20 1.39 4.59 -5.57
CA SER A 20 1.14 3.14 -5.51
C SER A 20 2.14 2.36 -6.37
N ARG A 21 2.48 2.85 -7.57
CA ARG A 21 3.42 2.18 -8.47
C ARG A 21 4.86 2.39 -8.03
N GLY A 22 5.22 3.57 -7.51
CA GLY A 22 6.55 3.89 -7.01
C GLY A 22 6.90 3.16 -5.72
N VAL A 23 5.93 3.03 -4.79
CA VAL A 23 6.11 2.24 -3.57
C VAL A 23 6.15 0.75 -3.91
N ASN A 24 5.24 0.25 -4.76
CA ASN A 24 5.28 -1.15 -5.16
C ASN A 24 6.55 -1.49 -5.94
N ALA A 25 6.97 -0.66 -6.91
CA ALA A 25 8.20 -0.86 -7.66
C ALA A 25 9.45 -0.66 -6.79
N GLY A 26 9.43 0.26 -5.82
CA GLY A 26 10.50 0.45 -4.85
C GLY A 26 10.64 -0.75 -3.93
N ILE A 27 9.52 -1.31 -3.46
CA ILE A 27 9.50 -2.54 -2.67
C ILE A 27 9.89 -3.75 -3.54
N ASP A 28 9.39 -3.87 -4.77
CA ASP A 28 9.78 -4.94 -5.68
C ASP A 28 11.25 -4.84 -6.12
N LYS A 29 11.82 -3.64 -6.19
CA LYS A 29 13.25 -3.46 -6.51
C LYS A 29 14.14 -3.64 -5.27
N ALA A 30 13.67 -3.25 -4.10
CA ALA A 30 14.40 -3.40 -2.83
C ALA A 30 14.28 -4.82 -2.23
N PHE A 31 13.16 -5.51 -2.50
CA PHE A 31 12.83 -6.82 -1.92
C PHE A 31 12.48 -7.90 -2.96
N GLY A 32 12.24 -7.55 -4.23
CA GLY A 32 11.47 -8.38 -5.17
C GLY A 32 12.16 -8.80 -6.47
N SER A 33 13.49 -8.98 -6.52
CA SER A 33 14.12 -9.63 -7.68
C SER A 33 13.72 -11.12 -7.87
N LYS A 34 12.79 -11.70 -7.11
CA LYS A 34 12.48 -13.15 -7.18
C LYS A 34 11.01 -13.60 -7.32
N SER A 35 10.00 -12.72 -7.24
CA SER A 35 8.63 -13.19 -6.95
C SER A 35 7.55 -12.97 -8.01
N SER A 36 7.91 -12.69 -9.28
CA SER A 36 6.91 -12.39 -10.32
C SER A 36 6.47 -13.58 -11.17
N GLY A 37 6.64 -14.82 -10.70
CA GLY A 37 6.18 -16.00 -11.46
C GLY A 37 6.64 -17.38 -10.99
N LYS A 38 7.28 -17.50 -9.82
CA LYS A 38 7.69 -18.78 -9.25
C LYS A 38 6.79 -19.16 -8.07
N PRO A 39 6.50 -20.46 -7.85
CA PRO A 39 5.77 -20.90 -6.67
C PRO A 39 6.47 -20.36 -5.42
N ALA A 40 5.72 -19.62 -4.61
CA ALA A 40 6.27 -18.90 -3.45
C ALA A 40 7.05 -19.86 -2.56
N THR A 41 8.34 -19.61 -2.39
CA THR A 41 9.18 -20.45 -1.54
C THR A 41 8.69 -20.36 -0.09
N PRO A 42 8.92 -21.39 0.76
CA PRO A 42 8.50 -21.36 2.16
C PRO A 42 9.01 -20.12 2.93
N GLU A 43 10.16 -19.56 2.53
CA GLU A 43 10.71 -18.32 3.08
C GLU A 43 9.87 -17.07 2.72
N GLU A 44 9.36 -16.96 1.49
CA GLU A 44 8.47 -15.87 1.10
C GLU A 44 7.13 -15.94 1.85
N ARG A 45 6.64 -17.16 2.14
CA ARG A 45 5.43 -17.33 2.97
C ARG A 45 5.64 -16.83 4.40
N LEU A 46 6.83 -17.00 4.96
CA LEU A 46 7.19 -16.50 6.28
C LEU A 46 7.25 -14.96 6.29
N GLN A 47 7.88 -14.36 5.27
CA GLN A 47 7.92 -12.91 5.13
C GLN A 47 6.53 -12.31 4.91
N GLN A 48 5.69 -12.93 4.08
CA GLN A 48 4.29 -12.50 3.90
C GLN A 48 3.49 -12.60 5.20
N GLN A 49 3.70 -13.64 6.01
CA GLN A 49 3.05 -13.77 7.32
C GLN A 49 3.51 -12.67 8.28
N ALA A 50 4.81 -12.36 8.31
CA ALA A 50 5.34 -11.24 9.10
C ALA A 50 4.77 -9.89 8.65
N ALA A 51 4.72 -9.65 7.33
CA ALA A 51 4.11 -8.47 6.74
C ALA A 51 2.61 -8.38 7.06
N LYS A 52 1.87 -9.49 7.00
CA LYS A 52 0.44 -9.56 7.38
C LYS A 52 0.25 -9.21 8.86
N LYS A 53 1.07 -9.72 9.77
CA LYS A 53 1.01 -9.39 11.20
C LYS A 53 1.24 -7.89 11.44
N ASN A 54 2.24 -7.32 10.77
CA ASN A 54 2.52 -5.87 10.84
C ASN A 54 1.35 -5.05 10.29
N ALA A 55 0.81 -5.42 9.13
CA ALA A 55 -0.35 -4.76 8.54
C ALA A 55 -1.59 -4.83 9.46
N GLN A 56 -1.82 -5.96 10.14
CA GLN A 56 -2.92 -6.09 11.11
C GLN A 56 -2.75 -5.17 12.32
N ARG A 57 -1.53 -5.03 12.85
CA ARG A 57 -1.21 -4.10 13.94
C ARG A 57 -1.45 -2.65 13.51
N SER A 58 -0.96 -2.26 12.33
CA SER A 58 -1.20 -0.93 11.76
C SER A 58 -2.70 -0.66 11.55
N LYS A 59 -3.47 -1.64 11.06
CA LYS A 59 -4.93 -1.50 10.90
C LYS A 59 -5.64 -1.25 12.24
N LYS A 60 -5.20 -1.92 13.32
CA LYS A 60 -5.75 -1.68 14.67
C LYS A 60 -5.41 -0.26 15.15
N ALA A 61 -4.16 0.17 15.01
CA ALA A 61 -3.74 1.52 15.36
C ALA A 61 -4.52 2.61 14.59
N ILE A 62 -4.68 2.44 13.27
CA ILE A 62 -5.46 3.36 12.43
C ILE A 62 -6.94 3.38 12.86
N ARG A 63 -7.53 2.23 13.20
CA ARG A 63 -8.92 2.16 13.66
C ARG A 63 -9.14 2.94 14.96
N VAL A 64 -8.16 2.84 15.87
CA VAL A 64 -8.16 3.60 17.13
C VAL A 64 -7.97 5.09 16.85
N ALA A 65 -6.97 5.46 16.05
CA ALA A 65 -6.72 6.84 15.64
C ALA A 65 -7.95 7.49 14.97
N ARG A 66 -8.68 6.76 14.12
CA ARG A 66 -9.93 7.24 13.49
C ARG A 66 -11.07 7.48 14.49
N ARG A 67 -11.09 6.78 15.62
CA ARG A 67 -12.09 7.01 16.68
C ARG A 67 -11.74 8.24 17.50
N PHE A 68 -10.46 8.44 17.79
CA PHE A 68 -9.99 9.60 18.53
C PHE A 68 -10.01 10.90 17.72
N GLY A 69 -9.70 10.85 16.42
CA GLY A 69 -9.72 12.03 15.55
C GLY A 69 -11.11 12.43 15.01
N LYS A 70 -12.20 11.91 15.57
CA LYS A 70 -13.58 12.22 15.16
C LYS A 70 -14.33 13.10 16.17
N PHE A 71 -13.60 13.78 17.03
CA PHE A 71 -14.11 14.81 17.95
C PHE A 71 -13.52 16.16 17.56
#